data_AF-A0A8S3JQN2-F1
#
_entry.id   AF-A0A8S3JQN2-F1
#
_cell.length_a   1.000
_cell.length_b   1.000
_cell.length_c   1.000
_cell.angle_alpha   90.00
_cell.angle_beta   90.00
_cell.angle_gamma   90.00
#
_symmetry.space_group_name_H-M   'P 1'
#
loop_
_entity.id
_entity.type
_entity.pdbx_description
1 polymer ?
#
loop_
_entity_poly.entity_id
_entity_poly.type
_entity_poly.pdbx_seq_one_letter_code
_entity_poly.pdbx_strand_id
1 'polypeptide(L)'
;MATSSRPCSIEACKSPSRTVCICCDKCYCMEHLAQHFGRINNKIPPLSDKINGLAKRLNKFASIEPSYLVALEKWRVEAHKTVEDYYESKRRDFIDDRRGKLEKE
;
A
#
# COMPACT_ATOMS: atom_id res chain seq x y z
N MET A 1 -5.58 58.54 -8.56
CA MET A 1 -4.99 57.23 -8.23
C MET A 1 -5.20 56.31 -9.42
N ALA A 2 -4.16 56.09 -10.24
CA ALA A 2 -4.25 55.22 -11.40
C ALA A 2 -4.21 53.76 -10.93
N THR A 3 -5.33 53.06 -10.99
CA THR A 3 -5.36 51.61 -10.81
C THR A 3 -4.75 50.98 -12.06
N SER A 4 -3.47 50.61 -11.99
CA SER A 4 -2.85 49.81 -13.04
C SER A 4 -3.51 48.44 -13.05
N SER A 5 -4.53 48.25 -13.88
CA SER A 5 -5.11 46.94 -14.13
C SER A 5 -4.09 46.11 -14.88
N ARG A 6 -3.44 45.17 -14.20
CA ARG A 6 -2.55 44.20 -14.87
C ARG A 6 -3.38 43.46 -15.94
N PRO A 7 -2.83 43.21 -17.13
CA PRO A 7 -3.54 42.43 -18.15
C PRO A 7 -3.79 41.01 -17.63
N CYS A 8 -4.83 40.36 -18.14
CA CYS A 8 -5.00 38.93 -17.94
C CYS A 8 -3.79 38.19 -18.51
N SER A 9 -3.33 37.14 -17.82
CA SER A 9 -2.18 36.31 -18.23
C SER A 9 -2.43 35.48 -19.50
N ILE A 10 -3.63 35.58 -20.08
CA ILE A 10 -3.97 34.99 -21.37
C ILE A 10 -3.73 36.07 -22.42
N GLU A 11 -2.74 35.87 -23.29
CA GLU A 11 -2.28 36.89 -24.26
C GLU A 11 -3.38 37.41 -25.20
N ALA A 12 -4.37 36.57 -25.52
CA ALA A 12 -5.51 36.95 -26.35
C ALA A 12 -6.61 37.74 -25.60
N CYS A 13 -6.53 37.86 -24.27
CA CYS A 13 -7.57 38.45 -23.44
C CYS A 13 -7.33 39.96 -23.24
N LYS A 14 -8.25 40.77 -23.76
CA LYS A 14 -8.24 42.24 -23.60
C LYS A 14 -8.88 42.71 -22.28
N SER A 15 -9.47 41.82 -21.50
CA SER A 15 -10.14 42.17 -20.24
C SER A 15 -9.11 42.46 -19.14
N PRO A 16 -9.35 43.48 -18.29
CA PRO A 16 -8.49 43.74 -17.14
C PRO A 16 -8.51 42.54 -16.19
N SER A 17 -7.35 42.18 -15.63
CA SER A 17 -7.32 41.20 -14.55
C SER A 17 -8.06 41.76 -13.33
N ARG A 18 -8.78 40.87 -12.64
CA ARG A 18 -9.50 41.22 -11.40
C ARG A 18 -8.88 40.60 -10.16
N THR A 19 -8.11 39.53 -10.33
CA THR A 19 -7.49 38.81 -9.22
C THR A 19 -6.27 38.02 -9.69
N VAL A 20 -5.47 37.62 -8.71
CA VAL A 20 -4.29 36.76 -8.88
C VAL A 20 -4.63 35.38 -8.33
N CYS A 21 -4.31 34.34 -9.11
CA CYS A 21 -4.44 32.98 -8.63
C CYS A 21 -3.30 32.67 -7.65
N ILE A 22 -3.63 32.36 -6.40
CA ILE A 22 -2.65 32.01 -5.36
C ILE A 22 -1.82 30.77 -5.75
N CYS A 23 -2.38 29.83 -6.51
CA CYS A 23 -1.71 28.59 -6.86
C CYS A 23 -0.56 28.77 -7.88
N CYS A 24 -0.60 29.82 -8.70
CA CYS A 24 0.39 30.01 -9.78
C CYS A 24 0.86 31.45 -9.98
N ASP A 25 0.44 32.36 -9.10
CA ASP A 25 0.75 33.80 -9.11
C ASP A 25 0.41 34.53 -10.44
N LYS A 26 -0.53 33.97 -11.22
CA LYS A 26 -0.97 34.53 -12.50
C LYS A 26 -2.21 35.40 -12.33
N CYS A 27 -2.23 36.54 -13.01
CA CYS A 27 -3.36 37.47 -13.03
C CYS A 27 -4.43 37.00 -14.03
N TYR A 28 -5.69 36.91 -13.63
CA TYR A 28 -6.79 36.48 -14.52
C TYR A 28 -7.97 37.46 -14.47
N CYS A 29 -8.70 37.55 -15.58
CA CYS A 29 -10.08 38.04 -15.54
C CYS A 29 -11.00 36.96 -14.94
N MET A 30 -12.22 37.33 -14.53
CA MET A 30 -13.13 36.39 -13.86
C MET A 30 -13.44 35.15 -14.70
N GLU A 31 -13.59 35.31 -16.02
CA GLU A 31 -13.90 34.20 -16.93
C GLU A 31 -12.73 33.22 -17.03
N HIS A 32 -11.51 33.72 -17.31
CA HIS A 32 -10.33 32.87 -17.41
C HIS A 32 -9.92 32.29 -16.05
N LEU A 33 -10.27 32.93 -14.94
CA LEU A 33 -10.12 32.36 -13.61
C LEU A 33 -11.06 31.16 -13.41
N ALA A 34 -12.34 31.28 -13.79
CA ALA A 34 -13.29 30.18 -13.73
C ALA A 34 -12.85 29.00 -14.61
N GLN A 35 -12.37 29.27 -15.83
CA GLN A 35 -11.80 28.25 -16.71
C GLN A 35 -10.53 27.62 -16.11
N HIS A 36 -9.67 28.43 -15.49
CA HIS A 36 -8.46 27.95 -14.82
C HIS A 36 -8.79 26.98 -13.68
N PHE A 37 -9.73 27.35 -12.80
CA PHE A 37 -10.21 26.47 -11.74
C PHE A 37 -10.93 25.23 -12.29
N GLY A 38 -11.72 25.37 -13.35
CA GLY A 38 -12.34 24.22 -14.02
C GLY A 38 -11.30 23.22 -14.52
N ARG A 39 -10.21 23.68 -15.14
CA ARG A 39 -9.10 22.82 -15.58
C ARG A 39 -8.39 22.13 -14.42
N ILE A 40 -8.21 22.82 -13.29
CA ILE A 40 -7.61 22.23 -12.08
C ILE A 40 -8.55 21.16 -11.51
N ASN A 41 -9.82 21.49 -11.32
CA ASN A 41 -10.82 20.58 -10.75
C ASN A 41 -11.00 19.33 -11.61
N ASN A 42 -10.98 19.46 -12.94
CA ASN A 42 -11.08 18.31 -13.84
C ASN A 42 -9.87 17.36 -13.77
N LYS A 43 -8.72 17.83 -13.26
CA LYS A 43 -7.54 16.99 -13.04
C LYS A 43 -7.55 16.26 -11.70
N ILE A 44 -8.36 16.70 -10.74
CA ILE A 44 -8.42 16.09 -9.41
C ILE A 44 -8.95 14.65 -9.46
N PRO A 45 -10.08 14.34 -10.12
CA PRO A 45 -10.59 12.97 -10.21
C PRO A 45 -9.58 11.95 -10.77
N PRO A 46 -8.95 12.15 -11.94
CA PRO A 46 -8.00 11.16 -12.47
C PRO A 46 -6.75 11.01 -11.62
N LEU A 47 -6.33 12.06 -10.90
CA LEU A 47 -5.24 11.96 -9.93
C LEU A 47 -5.64 11.11 -8.72
N SER A 48 -6.84 11.31 -8.20
CA SER A 48 -7.41 10.50 -7.12
C SER A 48 -7.49 9.03 -7.52
N ASP A 49 -8.00 8.75 -8.72
CA ASP A 49 -8.08 7.39 -9.25
C ASP A 49 -6.71 6.74 -9.39
N LYS A 50 -5.70 7.50 -9.83
CA LYS A 50 -4.32 7.01 -9.93
C LYS A 50 -3.73 6.70 -8.55
N ILE A 51 -3.94 7.57 -7.57
CA ILE A 51 -3.50 7.35 -6.18
C ILE A 51 -4.18 6.09 -5.61
N ASN A 52 -5.49 5.96 -5.79
CA ASN A 52 -6.27 4.80 -5.34
C ASN A 52 -5.80 3.51 -6.03
N GLY A 53 -5.47 3.57 -7.33
CA GLY A 53 -4.89 2.45 -8.06
C GLY A 53 -3.51 2.03 -7.52
N LEU A 54 -2.65 3.00 -7.21
CA LEU A 54 -1.34 2.73 -6.60
C LEU A 54 -1.49 2.14 -5.19
N ALA A 55 -2.39 2.68 -4.36
CA ALA A 55 -2.66 2.16 -3.03
C ALA A 55 -3.16 0.70 -3.07
N LYS A 56 -4.08 0.38 -4.00
CA LYS A 56 -4.53 -1.00 -4.22
C LYS A 56 -3.38 -1.93 -4.62
N ARG A 57 -2.45 -1.48 -5.47
CA ARG A 57 -1.27 -2.26 -5.85
C ARG A 57 -0.34 -2.49 -4.67
N LEU A 58 -0.08 -1.46 -3.88
CA LEU A 58 0.76 -1.55 -2.69
C LEU A 58 0.17 -2.53 -1.65
N ASN A 59 -1.13 -2.45 -1.41
CA ASN A 59 -1.82 -3.38 -0.50
C ASN A 59 -1.72 -4.82 -0.96
N LYS A 60 -1.73 -5.10 -2.27
CA LYS A 60 -1.49 -6.46 -2.78
C LYS A 60 -0.10 -6.98 -2.40
N PHE A 61 0.92 -6.13 -2.37
CA PHE A 61 2.26 -6.54 -1.92
C PHE A 61 2.32 -6.75 -0.41
N ALA A 62 1.61 -5.94 0.37
CA ALA A 62 1.56 -6.09 1.83
C ALA A 62 0.79 -7.35 2.28
N SER A 63 -0.19 -7.81 1.49
CA SER A 63 -0.98 -9.01 1.78
C SER A 63 -0.35 -10.33 1.32
N ILE A 64 0.76 -10.28 0.58
CA ILE A 64 1.46 -11.50 0.17
C ILE A 64 2.43 -11.85 1.29
N GLU A 65 2.04 -12.81 2.13
CA GLU A 65 3.01 -13.48 2.99
C GLU A 65 4.09 -14.09 2.08
N PRO A 66 5.37 -13.74 2.26
CA PRO A 66 6.42 -14.30 1.44
C PRO A 66 6.40 -15.83 1.49
N SER A 67 6.46 -16.47 0.32
CA SER A 67 6.40 -17.94 0.22
C SER A 67 7.46 -18.66 1.06
N TYR A 68 8.60 -18.01 1.31
CA TYR A 68 9.64 -18.54 2.18
C TYR A 68 9.21 -18.61 3.66
N LEU A 69 8.36 -17.70 4.15
CA LEU A 69 7.83 -17.77 5.52
C LEU A 69 6.89 -18.96 5.69
N VAL A 70 6.02 -19.20 4.71
CA VAL A 70 5.15 -20.38 4.69
C VAL A 70 5.98 -21.67 4.66
N ALA A 71 7.04 -21.70 3.85
CA ALA A 71 7.96 -22.84 3.78
C ALA A 71 8.72 -23.06 5.10
N LEU A 72 9.18 -22.00 5.75
CA LEU A 72 9.85 -22.07 7.04
C LEU A 72 8.91 -22.57 8.15
N GLU A 73 7.67 -22.11 8.17
CA GLU A 73 6.68 -22.57 9.15
C GLU A 73 6.34 -24.05 8.94
N LYS A 74 6.18 -24.48 7.69
CA LYS A 74 6.00 -25.89 7.36
C LYS A 74 7.18 -26.74 7.83
N TRP A 75 8.40 -26.30 7.53
CA TRP A 75 9.62 -26.98 7.97
C TRP A 75 9.70 -27.09 9.50
N ARG A 76 9.36 -26.01 10.22
CA ARG A 76 9.30 -26.00 11.69
C ARG A 76 8.35 -27.06 12.23
N VAL A 77 7.12 -27.10 11.72
CA VAL A 77 6.11 -28.08 12.14
C VAL A 77 6.55 -29.51 11.86
N GLU A 78 7.10 -29.79 10.67
CA GLU A 78 7.57 -31.12 10.28
C GLU A 78 8.77 -31.60 11.12
N ALA A 79 9.70 -30.70 11.43
CA ALA A 79 10.84 -31.01 12.28
C ALA A 79 10.40 -31.37 13.71
N HIS A 80 9.51 -30.58 14.30
CA HIS A 80 8.95 -30.87 15.63
C HIS A 80 8.24 -32.22 15.66
N LYS A 81 7.40 -32.50 14.66
CA LYS A 81 6.71 -33.78 14.55
C LYS A 81 7.69 -34.95 14.48
N THR A 82 8.73 -34.82 13.67
CA THR A 82 9.75 -35.87 13.50
C THR A 82 10.46 -36.20 14.82
N VAL A 83 10.81 -35.16 15.59
CA VAL A 83 11.44 -35.32 16.90
C VAL A 83 10.49 -36.01 17.88
N GLU A 84 9.22 -35.59 17.91
CA GLU A 84 8.19 -36.17 18.77
C GLU A 84 7.93 -37.65 18.45
N ASP A 85 7.76 -37.96 17.17
CA ASP A 85 7.52 -39.34 16.69
C ASP A 85 8.69 -40.26 17.08
N TYR A 86 9.93 -39.77 16.97
CA TYR A 86 11.13 -40.51 17.39
C TYR A 86 11.15 -40.73 18.91
N TYR A 87 10.88 -39.68 19.70
CA TYR A 87 10.83 -39.77 21.15
C TYR A 87 9.79 -40.80 21.61
N GLU A 88 8.56 -40.72 21.10
CA GLU A 88 7.50 -41.66 21.44
C GLU A 88 7.80 -43.08 20.99
N SER A 89 8.45 -43.26 19.84
CA SER A 89 8.94 -44.58 19.42
C SER A 89 9.93 -45.16 20.44
N LYS A 90 10.95 -44.38 20.83
CA LYS A 90 11.96 -44.85 21.81
C LYS A 90 11.38 -45.08 23.19
N ARG A 91 10.40 -44.27 23.58
CA ARG A 91 9.67 -44.46 24.83
C ARG A 91 8.90 -45.78 24.84
N ARG A 92 8.22 -46.14 23.75
CA ARG A 92 7.54 -47.44 23.61
C ARG A 92 8.54 -48.60 23.65
N ASP A 93 9.61 -48.53 22.86
CA ASP A 93 10.67 -49.55 22.84
C ASP A 93 11.19 -49.86 24.26
N PHE A 94 11.41 -48.80 25.05
CA PHE A 94 11.90 -48.93 26.43
C PHE A 94 10.89 -49.59 27.38
N ILE A 95 9.61 -49.22 27.27
CA ILE A 95 8.53 -49.82 28.09
C ILE A 95 8.39 -51.31 27.76
N ASP A 96 8.42 -51.66 26.47
CA ASP A 96 8.28 -53.04 26.02
C ASP A 96 9.46 -53.92 26.46
N ASP A 97 10.70 -53.42 26.38
CA ASP A 97 11.89 -54.10 26.91
C ASP A 97 11.78 -54.36 28.42
N ARG A 98 11.30 -53.38 29.20
CA ARG A 98 11.10 -53.55 30.65
C ARG A 98 10.01 -54.58 30.96
N ARG A 99 8.89 -54.58 30.22
CA ARG A 99 7.82 -55.57 30.41
C ARG A 99 8.32 -56.99 30.14
N GLY A 100 9.06 -57.18 29.04
CA GLY A 100 9.63 -58.49 28.69
C GLY A 100 10.69 -59.01 29.67
N LYS A 101 11.30 -58.14 30.47
CA LYS A 101 12.21 -58.53 31.57
C LYS A 101 11.44 -58.97 32.82
N LEU A 102 10.33 -58.31 33.15
CA LEU A 102 9.50 -58.64 34.32
C LEU A 102 8.70 -59.94 34.14
N GLU A 103 8.36 -60.33 32.91
CA GLU A 103 7.65 -61.59 32.62
C GLU A 103 8.56 -62.83 32.64
N LYS A 104 9.88 -62.66 32.79
CA LYS A 104 10.89 -63.73 32.80
C LYS A 104 11.48 -64.02 34.18
N GLU A 105 11.13 -63.25 35.20
CA GLU A 105 11.41 -63.50 36.62
C GLU A 105 10.23 -64.21 37.28
#